data_AF-A0A2E5AYM7-F1
#
_entry.id   AF-A0A2E5AYM7-F1
#
_cell.length_a   1.000
_cell.length_b   1.000
_cell.length_c   1.000
_cell.angle_alpha   90.00
_cell.angle_beta   90.00
_cell.angle_gamma   90.00
#
_symmetry.space_group_name_H-M   'P 1'
#
loop_
_entity.id
_entity.type
_entity.pdbx_description
1 polymer ?
#
loop_
_entity_poly.entity_id
_entity_poly.type
_entity_poly.pdbx_seq_one_letter_code
_entity_poly.pdbx_strand_id
1 'polypeptide(L)'
;MKLAFNLAWKTNLKKNKRRLYWGVPSLLFGIFQIFLENYLGLLFLGIGIHYLINFFEFYNFYKTRKKSYFDNVNTEIGKQKIADEKIVWEFKDEYFSVKDYIHSIKINWSGFKSFNIVENTLLLYLNYHLSPSYMLSENELGTENFQKIVAFLNAKINKQPTK
;
A
#
# COMPACT_ATOMS: atom_id res chain seq x y z
N MET A 1 -1.40 7.32 -6.58
CA MET A 1 -0.88 5.94 -6.81
C MET A 1 0.39 5.60 -6.02
N LYS A 2 1.42 6.46 -5.95
CA LYS A 2 2.60 6.21 -5.08
C LYS A 2 2.23 5.98 -3.61
N LEU A 3 1.23 6.72 -3.11
CA LEU A 3 0.69 6.57 -1.75
C LEU A 3 0.18 5.15 -1.47
N ALA A 4 -0.61 4.58 -2.38
CA ALA A 4 -1.16 3.23 -2.26
C ALA A 4 -0.06 2.18 -2.08
N PHE A 5 0.97 2.26 -2.93
CA PHE A 5 2.12 1.38 -2.86
C PHE A 5 2.87 1.57 -1.53
N ASN A 6 3.15 2.81 -1.14
CA ASN A 6 3.84 3.08 0.12
C ASN A 6 3.08 2.54 1.33
N LEU A 7 1.75 2.71 1.38
CA LEU A 7 0.91 2.20 2.47
C LEU A 7 0.94 0.68 2.54
N ALA A 8 0.78 -0.01 1.39
CA ALA A 8 0.81 -1.47 1.33
C ALA A 8 2.16 -2.05 1.78
N TRP A 9 3.26 -1.35 1.54
CA TRP A 9 4.62 -1.85 1.82
C TRP A 9 5.21 -1.33 3.14
N LYS A 10 4.61 -0.33 3.80
CA LYS A 10 5.14 0.32 5.01
C LYS A 10 5.52 -0.67 6.11
N THR A 11 4.60 -1.58 6.44
CA THR A 11 4.81 -2.58 7.52
C THR A 11 5.91 -3.58 7.16
N ASN A 12 5.92 -4.06 5.92
CA ASN A 12 6.90 -5.03 5.45
C ASN A 12 8.31 -4.42 5.36
N LEU A 13 8.42 -3.17 4.89
CA LEU A 13 9.69 -2.43 4.87
C LEU A 13 10.22 -2.21 6.30
N LYS A 14 9.36 -1.85 7.26
CA LYS A 14 9.74 -1.72 8.67
C LYS A 14 10.23 -3.05 9.24
N LYS A 15 9.54 -4.16 8.95
CA LYS A 15 9.94 -5.51 9.35
C LYS A 15 11.29 -5.90 8.73
N ASN A 16 11.51 -5.59 7.45
CA ASN A 16 12.78 -5.89 6.79
C ASN A 16 13.93 -5.06 7.35
N LYS A 17 13.72 -3.77 7.64
CA LYS A 17 14.75 -2.92 8.28
C LYS A 17 15.21 -3.49 9.62
N ARG A 18 14.30 -4.10 10.39
CA ARG A 18 14.64 -4.79 11.64
C ARG A 18 15.58 -5.98 11.44
N ARG A 19 15.52 -6.67 10.29
CA ARG A 19 16.49 -7.74 9.97
C ARG A 19 17.91 -7.20 9.88
N LEU A 20 18.09 -6.01 9.33
CA LEU A 20 19.40 -5.35 9.26
C LEU A 20 19.91 -4.95 10.65
N TYR A 21 19.01 -4.44 11.51
CA TYR A 21 19.34 -4.13 12.91
C TYR A 21 19.75 -5.34 13.74
N TRP A 22 19.28 -6.55 13.43
CA TRP A 22 19.75 -7.77 14.09
C TRP A 22 20.97 -8.39 13.39
N GLY A 23 20.99 -8.38 12.06
CA GLY A 23 22.03 -9.02 11.27
C GLY A 23 23.40 -8.36 11.42
N VAL A 24 23.47 -7.02 11.31
CA VAL A 24 24.75 -6.31 11.36
C VAL A 24 25.43 -6.43 12.74
N PRO A 25 24.75 -6.16 13.87
CA PRO A 25 25.37 -6.36 15.18
C PRO A 25 25.74 -7.82 15.45
N SER A 26 24.91 -8.79 15.01
CA SER A 26 25.23 -10.21 15.19
C SER A 26 26.50 -10.60 14.43
N LEU A 27 26.69 -10.09 13.21
CA LEU A 27 27.93 -10.29 12.45
C LEU A 27 29.13 -9.69 13.16
N LEU A 28 29.05 -8.41 13.55
CA LEU A 28 30.15 -7.72 14.24
C LEU A 28 30.52 -8.42 15.54
N PHE A 29 29.52 -8.84 16.32
CA PHE A 29 29.73 -9.58 17.55
C PHE A 29 30.32 -10.97 17.29
N GLY A 30 29.86 -11.66 16.24
CA GLY A 30 30.43 -12.94 15.82
C GLY A 30 31.90 -12.84 15.45
N ILE A 31 32.27 -11.83 14.64
CA ILE A 31 33.66 -11.54 14.28
C ILE A 31 34.49 -11.26 15.54
N PHE A 32 33.99 -10.40 16.44
CA PHE A 32 34.67 -10.08 17.69
C PHE A 32 34.91 -11.32 18.56
N GLN A 33 33.94 -12.23 18.69
CA GLN A 33 34.10 -13.47 19.46
C GLN A 33 35.12 -14.43 18.83
N ILE A 34 35.24 -14.47 17.50
CA ILE A 34 36.26 -15.27 16.81
C ILE A 34 37.66 -14.76 17.12
N PHE A 35 37.86 -13.43 17.20
CA PHE A 35 39.13 -12.86 17.65
C PHE A 35 39.50 -13.23 19.08
N LEU A 36 38.51 -13.58 19.92
CA LEU A 36 38.70 -14.10 21.26
C LEU A 36 38.80 -15.64 21.30
N GLU A 37 38.98 -16.28 20.14
CA GLU A 37 39.06 -17.74 19.98
C GLU A 37 37.81 -18.49 20.50
N ASN A 38 36.66 -17.80 20.58
CA ASN A 38 35.42 -18.37 21.07
C ASN A 38 34.56 -18.94 19.93
N TYR A 39 34.29 -20.25 19.97
CA TYR A 39 33.45 -20.95 18.99
C TYR A 39 32.01 -20.40 18.89
N LEU A 40 31.50 -19.72 19.93
CA LEU A 40 30.22 -19.01 19.85
C LEU A 40 30.19 -17.94 18.75
N GLY A 41 31.35 -17.42 18.34
CA GLY A 41 31.42 -16.47 17.23
C GLY A 41 30.91 -17.03 15.91
N LEU A 42 31.10 -18.33 15.65
CA LEU A 42 30.55 -19.00 14.46
C LEU A 42 29.01 -19.04 14.46
N LEU A 43 28.39 -19.21 15.63
CA LEU A 43 26.93 -19.16 15.78
C LEU A 43 26.38 -17.77 15.43
N PHE A 44 27.00 -16.71 15.99
CA PHE A 44 26.59 -15.34 15.72
C PHE A 44 26.85 -14.91 14.27
N LEU A 45 27.93 -15.41 13.64
CA LEU A 45 28.13 -15.26 12.21
C LEU A 45 27.00 -15.89 11.40
N GLY A 46 26.64 -17.15 11.71
CA GLY A 46 25.54 -17.84 11.02
C GLY A 46 24.21 -17.11 11.13
N ILE A 47 23.86 -16.65 12.34
CA ILE A 47 22.65 -15.84 12.58
C ILE A 47 22.70 -14.53 11.78
N GLY A 48 23.83 -13.84 11.82
CA GLY A 48 24.05 -12.58 11.12
C GLY A 48 23.90 -12.71 9.60
N ILE A 49 24.56 -13.72 9.01
CA ILE A 49 24.46 -14.07 7.58
C ILE A 49 23.00 -14.39 7.22
N HIS A 50 22.31 -15.23 8.01
CA HIS A 50 20.92 -15.59 7.76
C HIS A 50 20.00 -14.36 7.71
N TYR A 51 20.16 -13.40 8.64
CA TYR A 51 19.38 -12.16 8.63
C TYR A 51 19.68 -11.28 7.40
N LEU A 52 20.95 -11.21 6.99
CA LEU A 52 21.34 -10.43 5.81
C LEU A 52 20.82 -11.06 4.51
N ILE A 53 20.91 -12.38 4.33
CA ILE A 53 20.36 -13.08 3.16
C ILE A 53 18.87 -12.75 3.02
N ASN A 54 18.11 -12.96 4.09
CA ASN A 54 16.68 -12.63 4.13
C ASN A 54 16.39 -11.14 3.84
N PHE A 55 17.27 -10.23 4.28
CA PHE A 55 17.15 -8.81 4.00
C PHE A 55 17.30 -8.51 2.51
N PHE A 56 18.33 -9.08 1.87
CA PHE A 56 18.62 -8.88 0.45
C PHE A 56 17.57 -9.54 -0.45
N GLU A 57 17.12 -10.75 -0.13
CA GLU A 57 16.03 -11.42 -0.84
C GLU A 57 14.75 -10.57 -0.84
N PHE A 58 14.35 -10.08 0.34
CA PHE A 58 13.19 -9.19 0.44
C PHE A 58 13.40 -7.89 -0.33
N TYR A 59 14.60 -7.30 -0.25
CA TYR A 59 14.90 -6.05 -0.96
C TYR A 59 14.80 -6.21 -2.49
N ASN A 60 15.34 -7.30 -3.03
CA ASN A 60 15.23 -7.63 -4.44
C ASN A 60 13.78 -7.86 -4.85
N PHE A 61 13.02 -8.61 -4.06
CA PHE A 61 11.59 -8.80 -4.27
C PHE A 61 10.83 -7.46 -4.29
N TYR A 62 11.07 -6.59 -3.30
CA TYR A 62 10.48 -5.27 -3.23
C TYR A 62 10.82 -4.41 -4.45
N LYS A 63 12.09 -4.39 -4.89
CA LYS A 63 12.54 -3.63 -6.05
C LYS A 63 11.81 -4.08 -7.33
N THR A 64 11.71 -5.39 -7.55
CA THR A 64 11.00 -5.96 -8.71
C THR A 64 9.51 -5.63 -8.67
N ARG A 65 8.87 -5.79 -7.51
CA ARG A 65 7.43 -5.48 -7.35
C ARG A 65 7.13 -4.00 -7.50
N LYS A 66 8.02 -3.13 -6.99
CA LYS A 66 7.91 -1.68 -7.17
C LYS A 66 7.96 -1.31 -8.64
N LYS A 67 8.95 -1.83 -9.37
CA LYS A 67 9.09 -1.59 -10.81
C LYS A 67 7.84 -2.05 -11.56
N SER A 68 7.46 -3.31 -11.41
CA SER A 68 6.28 -3.88 -12.08
C SER A 68 4.99 -3.12 -11.77
N TYR A 69 4.78 -2.68 -10.51
CA TYR A 69 3.62 -1.87 -10.16
C TYR A 69 3.56 -0.55 -10.92
N PHE A 70 4.67 0.22 -10.96
CA PHE A 70 4.70 1.50 -11.65
C PHE A 70 4.67 1.34 -13.18
N ASP A 71 5.27 0.29 -13.72
CA ASP A 71 5.19 -0.03 -15.15
C ASP A 71 3.73 -0.31 -15.56
N ASN A 72 2.99 -1.10 -14.76
CA ASN A 72 1.57 -1.36 -15.00
C ASN A 72 0.73 -0.08 -14.88
N VAL A 73 0.94 0.71 -13.82
CA VAL A 73 0.24 1.99 -13.65
C VAL A 73 0.47 2.92 -14.84
N ASN A 74 1.71 3.10 -15.27
CA ASN A 74 2.03 3.98 -16.40
C ASN A 74 1.44 3.46 -17.70
N THR A 75 1.39 2.15 -17.88
CA THR A 75 0.74 1.51 -19.03
C THR A 75 -0.75 1.83 -19.07
N GLU A 76 -1.46 1.66 -17.95
CA GLU A 76 -2.90 1.95 -17.87
C GLU A 76 -3.20 3.46 -18.03
N ILE A 77 -2.36 4.34 -17.46
CA ILE A 77 -2.43 5.79 -17.70
C ILE A 77 -2.28 6.08 -19.21
N GLY A 78 -1.34 5.42 -19.88
CA GLY A 78 -1.13 5.57 -21.32
C GLY A 78 -2.34 5.14 -22.13
N LYS A 79 -2.93 3.98 -21.82
CA LYS A 79 -4.14 3.48 -22.48
C LYS A 79 -5.34 4.41 -22.28
N GLN A 80 -5.56 4.89 -21.05
CA GLN A 80 -6.63 5.87 -20.76
C GLN A 80 -6.48 7.14 -21.61
N LYS A 81 -5.25 7.66 -21.74
CA LYS A 81 -4.97 8.85 -22.57
C LYS A 81 -5.25 8.61 -24.05
N ILE A 82 -4.95 7.42 -24.56
CA ILE A 82 -5.20 7.05 -25.96
C ILE A 82 -6.70 6.93 -26.23
N ALA A 83 -7.45 6.38 -25.28
CA ALA A 83 -8.90 6.24 -25.40
C ALA A 83 -9.63 7.60 -25.36
N ASP A 84 -8.99 8.65 -24.82
CA ASP A 84 -9.56 9.99 -24.62
C ASP A 84 -10.91 10.00 -23.88
N GLU A 85 -11.16 8.96 -23.09
CA GLU A 85 -12.35 8.88 -22.25
C GLU A 85 -12.09 9.58 -20.91
N LYS A 86 -13.12 10.25 -20.39
CA LYS A 86 -13.06 10.82 -19.04
C LYS A 86 -13.41 9.75 -18.02
N ILE A 87 -12.60 9.63 -16.98
CA ILE A 87 -12.95 8.82 -15.82
C ILE A 87 -14.06 9.56 -15.06
N VAL A 88 -15.21 8.92 -14.91
CA VAL A 88 -16.37 9.50 -14.23
C VAL A 88 -16.63 8.75 -12.93
N TRP A 89 -16.67 9.49 -11.82
CA TRP A 89 -17.03 9.00 -10.51
C TRP A 89 -18.38 9.59 -10.13
N GLU A 90 -19.34 8.74 -9.80
CA GLU A 90 -20.65 9.19 -9.34
C GLU A 90 -20.91 8.67 -7.93
N PHE A 91 -21.24 9.60 -7.05
CA PHE A 91 -21.67 9.34 -5.68
C PHE A 91 -23.17 9.55 -5.63
N LYS A 92 -23.94 8.47 -5.73
CA LYS A 92 -25.40 8.47 -5.63
C LYS A 92 -25.82 7.97 -4.26
N ASP A 93 -27.04 8.30 -3.85
CA ASP A 93 -27.54 7.90 -2.54
C ASP A 93 -27.56 6.40 -2.31
N GLU A 94 -27.81 5.62 -3.37
CA GLU A 94 -27.92 4.16 -3.32
C GLU A 94 -26.57 3.46 -3.59
N TYR A 95 -25.77 4.04 -4.49
CA TYR A 95 -24.56 3.41 -5.00
C TYR A 95 -23.42 4.39 -5.26
N PHE A 96 -22.21 3.84 -5.24
CA PHE A 96 -21.02 4.40 -5.85
C PHE A 96 -20.85 3.81 -7.26
N SER A 97 -20.50 4.62 -8.25
CA SER A 97 -20.09 4.10 -9.54
C SER A 97 -18.84 4.78 -10.08
N VAL A 98 -18.03 3.98 -10.76
CA VAL A 98 -16.87 4.45 -11.51
C VAL A 98 -16.95 3.92 -12.92
N LYS A 99 -16.74 4.82 -13.88
CA LYS A 99 -16.57 4.48 -15.29
C LYS A 99 -15.21 4.96 -15.75
N ASP A 100 -14.42 4.05 -16.30
CA ASP A 100 -13.19 4.33 -17.02
C ASP A 100 -13.34 3.82 -18.47
N TYR A 101 -12.24 3.86 -19.24
CA TYR A 101 -12.22 3.47 -20.65
C TYR A 101 -12.49 1.98 -20.94
N ILE A 102 -12.42 1.10 -19.93
CA ILE A 102 -12.67 -0.35 -20.06
C ILE A 102 -13.81 -0.81 -19.16
N HIS A 103 -13.92 -0.23 -17.97
CA HIS A 103 -14.77 -0.71 -16.90
C HIS A 103 -15.89 0.27 -16.57
N SER A 104 -17.05 -0.28 -16.28
CA SER A 104 -18.17 0.43 -15.68
C SER A 104 -18.66 -0.38 -14.49
N ILE A 105 -18.41 0.12 -13.29
CA ILE A 105 -18.67 -0.59 -12.04
C ILE A 105 -19.67 0.20 -11.21
N LYS A 106 -20.67 -0.49 -10.65
CA LYS A 106 -21.62 0.05 -9.68
C LYS A 106 -21.59 -0.80 -8.41
N ILE A 107 -21.46 -0.17 -7.25
CA ILE A 107 -21.33 -0.82 -5.95
C ILE A 107 -22.24 -0.12 -4.95
N ASN A 108 -23.15 -0.87 -4.33
CA ASN A 108 -23.98 -0.35 -3.23
C ASN A 108 -23.12 0.00 -2.02
N TRP A 109 -23.55 0.96 -1.21
CA TRP A 109 -22.81 1.37 0.00
C TRP A 109 -22.56 0.23 0.99
N SER A 110 -23.40 -0.82 0.97
CA SER A 110 -23.20 -2.06 1.74
C SER A 110 -21.97 -2.87 1.33
N GLY A 111 -21.40 -2.63 0.14
CA GLY A 111 -20.17 -3.26 -0.33
C GLY A 111 -18.89 -2.63 0.25
N PHE A 112 -19.00 -1.44 0.86
CA PHE A 112 -17.89 -0.74 1.47
C PHE A 112 -17.77 -1.05 2.96
N LYS A 113 -16.55 -1.34 3.39
CA LYS A 113 -16.20 -1.63 4.78
C LYS A 113 -15.97 -0.36 5.57
N SER A 114 -15.18 0.53 5.00
CA SER A 114 -14.68 1.73 5.64
C SER A 114 -14.09 2.67 4.61
N PHE A 115 -13.86 3.92 5.02
CA PHE A 115 -13.00 4.84 4.29
C PHE A 115 -12.02 5.50 5.25
N ASN A 116 -10.87 5.91 4.72
CA ASN A 116 -9.88 6.66 5.48
C ASN A 116 -9.37 7.84 4.65
N ILE A 117 -8.88 8.87 5.32
CA ILE A 117 -8.20 10.00 4.69
C ILE A 117 -6.74 9.96 5.13
N VAL A 118 -5.83 9.92 4.16
CA VAL A 118 -4.38 9.92 4.39
C VAL A 118 -3.75 10.88 3.40
N GLU A 119 -2.94 11.83 3.88
CA GLU A 119 -2.25 12.82 3.02
C GLU A 119 -3.21 13.49 2.01
N ASN A 120 -4.35 14.01 2.49
CA ASN A 120 -5.41 14.64 1.68
C ASN A 120 -5.93 13.75 0.53
N THR A 121 -5.83 12.43 0.70
CA THR A 121 -6.33 11.43 -0.24
C THR A 121 -7.36 10.57 0.47
N LEU A 122 -8.55 10.52 -0.10
CA LEU A 122 -9.62 9.61 0.30
C LEU A 122 -9.28 8.20 -0.20
N LEU A 123 -9.38 7.22 0.70
CA LEU A 123 -9.16 5.80 0.45
C LEU A 123 -10.45 5.03 0.78
N LEU A 124 -11.04 4.36 -0.20
CA LEU A 124 -12.23 3.52 -0.01
C LEU A 124 -11.83 2.04 0.06
N TYR A 125 -12.37 1.33 1.05
CA TYR A 125 -12.12 -0.09 1.28
C TYR A 125 -13.38 -0.90 1.06
N LEU A 126 -13.31 -1.91 0.20
CA LEU A 126 -14.39 -2.87 -0.02
C LEU A 126 -14.33 -3.99 1.02
N ASN A 127 -15.47 -4.62 1.31
CA ASN A 127 -15.58 -5.66 2.35
C ASN A 127 -14.64 -6.87 2.14
N TYR A 128 -14.29 -7.17 0.89
CA TYR A 128 -13.52 -8.34 0.49
C TYR A 128 -12.03 -8.05 0.22
N HIS A 129 -11.57 -6.81 0.41
CA HIS A 129 -10.19 -6.42 0.16
C HIS A 129 -9.55 -5.71 1.36
N LEU A 130 -8.30 -6.09 1.67
CA LEU A 130 -7.49 -5.44 2.72
C LEU A 130 -6.77 -4.17 2.22
N SER A 131 -6.69 -4.00 0.90
CA SER A 131 -6.09 -2.84 0.25
C SER A 131 -7.17 -1.86 -0.20
N PRO A 132 -6.87 -0.54 -0.26
CA PRO A 132 -7.83 0.43 -0.77
C PRO A 132 -8.14 0.13 -2.24
N SER A 133 -9.43 0.03 -2.55
CA SER A 133 -9.92 -0.30 -3.89
C SER A 133 -10.02 0.94 -4.77
N TYR A 134 -10.38 2.07 -4.17
CA TYR A 134 -10.53 3.35 -4.85
C TYR A 134 -9.83 4.45 -4.06
N MET A 135 -9.18 5.35 -4.78
CA MET A 135 -8.45 6.48 -4.19
C MET A 135 -8.73 7.74 -4.97
N LEU A 136 -8.94 8.84 -4.25
CA LEU A 136 -9.27 10.12 -4.84
C LEU A 136 -8.61 11.22 -4.00
N SER A 137 -7.75 12.01 -4.62
CA SER A 137 -7.02 13.07 -3.92
C SER A 137 -7.77 14.40 -3.98
N GLU A 138 -7.62 15.21 -2.94
CA GLU A 138 -8.19 16.56 -2.91
C GLU A 138 -7.73 17.40 -4.11
N ASN A 139 -6.46 17.25 -4.51
CA ASN A 139 -5.89 17.96 -5.65
C ASN A 139 -6.56 17.59 -7.00
N GLU A 140 -7.17 16.41 -7.11
CA GLU A 140 -7.89 15.97 -8.32
C GLU A 140 -9.32 16.53 -8.38
N LEU A 141 -9.91 16.89 -7.24
CA LEU A 141 -11.32 17.29 -7.12
C LEU A 141 -11.56 18.76 -6.81
N GLY A 142 -10.58 19.41 -6.17
CA GLY A 142 -10.74 20.66 -5.46
C GLY A 142 -11.31 20.46 -4.05
N THR A 143 -10.89 21.34 -3.13
CA THR A 143 -11.22 21.27 -1.69
C THR A 143 -12.71 21.19 -1.41
N GLU A 144 -13.53 21.99 -2.10
CA GLU A 144 -14.98 22.03 -1.86
C GLU A 144 -15.65 20.68 -2.18
N ASN A 145 -15.36 20.11 -3.34
CA ASN A 145 -15.92 18.82 -3.76
C ASN A 145 -15.41 17.67 -2.88
N PHE A 146 -14.13 17.73 -2.50
CA PHE A 146 -13.54 16.75 -1.59
C PHE A 146 -14.27 16.73 -0.24
N GLN A 147 -14.51 17.90 0.36
CA GLN A 147 -15.24 18.01 1.63
C GLN A 147 -16.68 17.51 1.51
N LYS A 148 -17.39 17.84 0.41
CA LYS A 148 -18.75 17.33 0.15
C LYS A 148 -18.78 15.79 0.11
N ILE A 149 -17.84 15.17 -0.59
CA ILE A 149 -17.74 13.71 -0.68
C ILE A 149 -17.42 13.10 0.69
N VAL A 150 -16.50 13.68 1.45
CA VAL A 150 -16.16 13.19 2.80
C VAL A 150 -17.37 13.28 3.73
N ALA A 151 -18.12 14.38 3.71
CA ALA A 151 -19.34 14.54 4.50
C ALA A 151 -20.41 13.50 4.10
N PHE A 152 -20.58 13.27 2.80
CA PHE A 152 -21.48 12.25 2.27
C PHE A 152 -21.10 10.83 2.73
N LEU A 153 -19.83 10.47 2.64
CA LEU A 153 -19.34 9.14 3.05
C LEU A 153 -19.47 8.91 4.56
N ASN A 154 -19.23 9.94 5.38
CA ASN A 154 -19.49 9.87 6.82
C ASN A 154 -20.95 9.49 7.11
N ALA A 155 -21.92 10.03 6.35
CA ALA A 155 -23.32 9.72 6.54
C ALA A 155 -23.71 8.29 6.09
N LYS A 156 -23.05 7.75 5.06
CA LYS A 156 -23.37 6.44 4.46
C LYS A 156 -22.65 5.27 5.13
N ILE A 157 -21.37 5.42 5.47
CA ILE A 157 -20.51 4.32 5.92
C ILE A 157 -20.45 4.24 7.45
N ASN A 158 -20.40 5.36 8.19
CA ASN A 158 -20.38 5.31 9.66
C ASN A 158 -21.74 4.91 10.29
N LYS A 159 -22.82 4.87 9.50
CA LYS A 159 -24.15 4.42 9.97
C LYS A 159 -24.36 2.91 9.87
N GLN A 160 -23.44 2.13 9.29
CA GLN A 160 -23.61 0.69 9.31
C GLN A 160 -23.30 0.17 10.72
N PRO A 161 -24.30 -0.37 11.44
CA PRO A 161 -24.03 -1.04 12.70
C PRO A 161 -23.20 -2.27 12.37
N THR A 162 -22.02 -2.36 12.96
CA THR A 162 -21.33 -3.64 13.13
C THR A 162 -22.32 -4.63 13.75
N LYS A 163 -22.78 -5.60 12.95
CA LYS A 163 -23.39 -6.83 13.46
C LYS A 163 -22.29 -7.80 13.83
#